data_AF-A0A379B1L7-F1
#
_entry.id   AF-A0A379B1L7-F1
#
_cell.length_a   1.000
_cell.length_b   1.000
_cell.length_c   1.000
_cell.angle_alpha   90.00
_cell.angle_beta   90.00
_cell.angle_gamma   90.00
#
_symmetry.space_group_name_H-M   'P 1'
#
loop_
_entity.id
_entity.type
_entity.pdbx_description
1 polymer ?
#
loop_
_entity_poly.entity_id
_entity_poly.type
_entity_poly.pdbx_seq_one_letter_code
_entity_poly.pdbx_strand_id
1 'polypeptide(L)'
;MTKPSFSIQLPPPNVTGTLHMGHAFNQTIMDGLTRYYRMKGCNTAWIPGTDHAGIATQIVVERQLAAQNVSRHDLGREKFLEKVWEWKEVSGGTITQQMRRVGCSADWTREYFTMDDVRAETVTEVFVRLYEQGLIYRGKRLVNWDPVLGTAVSDLEVESMEEQGSMWHIRYPLADNPTEAVIVATTRPETLLGDAAVAVNPEDERYTHLIGKELILPLTGRTIPVIADEYVEKTSVPVA
;
A
#
# COMPACT_ATOMS: atom_id res chain seq x y z
N MET A 1 38.35 21.27 -21.32
CA MET A 1 38.08 19.91 -20.83
C MET A 1 36.87 19.97 -19.91
N THR A 2 35.87 19.12 -20.13
CA THR A 2 34.67 19.01 -19.29
C THR A 2 35.04 18.41 -17.93
N LYS A 3 34.57 19.03 -16.84
CA LYS A 3 34.75 18.49 -15.48
C LYS A 3 33.96 17.17 -15.35
N PRO A 4 34.50 16.13 -14.70
CA PRO A 4 33.73 14.91 -14.40
C PRO A 4 32.47 15.26 -13.58
N SER A 5 31.33 14.63 -13.89
CA SER A 5 30.07 14.89 -13.18
C SER A 5 29.87 13.94 -12.01
N PHE A 6 29.24 14.44 -10.95
CA PHE A 6 28.77 13.66 -9.82
C PHE A 6 27.35 14.10 -9.46
N SER A 7 26.40 13.18 -9.35
CA SER A 7 25.02 13.53 -9.01
C SER A 7 24.45 12.58 -7.97
N ILE A 8 23.68 13.14 -7.04
CA ILE A 8 22.89 12.41 -6.06
C ILE A 8 21.47 12.97 -6.09
N GLN A 9 20.48 12.08 -6.15
CA GLN A 9 19.09 12.45 -5.93
C GLN A 9 18.80 12.38 -4.43
N LEU A 10 18.34 13.49 -3.83
CA LEU A 10 17.79 13.44 -2.48
C LEU A 10 16.51 12.58 -2.51
N PRO A 11 16.38 11.54 -1.67
CA PRO A 11 15.08 10.92 -1.44
C PRO A 11 14.15 11.98 -0.85
N PRO A 12 13.11 12.41 -1.60
CA PRO A 12 12.32 13.57 -1.20
C PRO A 12 11.57 13.27 0.10
N PRO A 13 11.74 14.06 1.17
CA PRO A 13 11.00 13.85 2.41
C PRO A 13 9.49 14.08 2.19
N ASN A 14 8.67 13.26 2.84
CA ASN A 14 7.22 13.40 2.81
C ASN A 14 6.78 14.70 3.48
N VAL A 15 5.80 15.40 2.91
CA VAL A 15 5.20 16.62 3.48
C VAL A 15 4.22 16.32 4.63
N THR A 16 4.63 15.47 5.58
CA THR A 16 3.81 14.98 6.69
C THR A 16 4.18 15.60 8.04
N GLY A 17 5.05 16.62 8.06
CA GLY A 17 5.47 17.29 9.29
C GLY A 17 6.89 17.84 9.22
N THR A 18 7.72 17.46 10.20
CA THR A 18 9.11 17.91 10.35
C THR A 18 10.10 16.76 10.18
N LEU A 19 11.35 17.10 9.85
CA LEU A 19 12.44 16.13 9.75
C LEU A 19 12.87 15.63 11.13
N HIS A 20 12.98 14.30 11.26
CA HIS A 20 13.62 13.62 12.39
C HIS A 20 15.10 13.21 12.12
N MET A 21 15.77 12.66 13.13
CA MET A 21 17.20 12.26 13.07
C MET A 21 17.58 11.32 11.92
N GLY A 22 16.69 10.42 11.51
CA GLY A 22 16.91 9.59 10.32
C GLY A 22 17.15 10.40 9.03
N HIS A 23 16.44 11.51 8.84
CA HIS A 23 16.68 12.41 7.71
C HIS A 23 18.04 13.10 7.84
N ALA A 24 18.37 13.60 9.03
CA ALA A 24 19.66 14.25 9.28
C ALA A 24 20.84 13.31 9.02
N PHE A 25 20.73 12.04 9.43
CA PHE A 25 21.73 11.01 9.14
C PHE A 25 21.92 10.82 7.62
N ASN A 26 20.84 10.58 6.89
CA ASN A 26 20.90 10.37 5.43
C ASN A 26 21.47 11.61 4.71
N GLN A 27 20.94 12.79 5.03
CA GLN A 27 21.36 14.06 4.42
C GLN A 27 22.83 14.39 4.71
N THR A 28 23.33 14.07 5.91
CA THR A 28 24.74 14.29 6.26
C THR A 28 25.67 13.48 5.36
N ILE A 29 25.33 12.21 5.09
CA ILE A 29 26.13 11.34 4.21
C ILE A 29 26.12 11.88 2.77
N MET A 30 24.94 12.23 2.24
CA MET A 30 24.81 12.77 0.89
C MET A 30 25.53 14.12 0.72
N ASP A 31 25.43 15.01 1.72
CA ASP A 31 26.12 16.29 1.71
C ASP A 31 27.64 16.11 1.77
N GLY A 32 28.13 15.20 2.63
CA GLY A 32 29.54 14.86 2.75
C GLY A 32 30.14 14.38 1.43
N LEU A 33 29.45 13.46 0.73
CA LEU A 33 29.84 12.99 -0.60
C LEU A 33 29.82 14.13 -1.62
N THR A 34 28.73 14.92 -1.66
CA THR A 34 28.59 16.04 -2.59
C THR A 34 29.71 17.06 -2.41
N ARG A 35 30.04 17.43 -1.17
CA ARG A 35 31.14 18.35 -0.85
C ARG A 35 32.49 17.76 -1.26
N TYR A 36 32.74 16.50 -0.95
CA TYR A 36 33.98 15.81 -1.31
C TYR A 36 34.22 15.85 -2.83
N TYR A 37 33.23 15.46 -3.64
CA TYR A 37 33.36 15.47 -5.10
C TYR A 37 33.45 16.90 -5.67
N ARG A 38 32.76 17.87 -5.06
CA ARG A 38 32.89 19.29 -5.43
C ARG A 38 34.31 19.78 -5.21
N MET A 39 34.93 19.43 -4.07
CA MET A 39 36.32 19.77 -3.74
C MET A 39 37.33 19.03 -4.64
N LYS A 40 36.98 17.83 -5.14
CA LYS A 40 37.76 17.09 -6.14
C LYS A 40 37.70 17.70 -7.55
N GLY A 41 36.94 18.78 -7.74
CA GLY A 41 36.79 19.47 -9.01
C GLY A 41 35.70 18.90 -9.93
N CYS A 42 34.84 18.03 -9.42
CA CYS A 42 33.69 17.52 -10.18
C CYS A 42 32.57 18.56 -10.31
N ASN A 43 31.78 18.44 -11.37
CA ASN A 43 30.50 19.14 -11.52
C ASN A 43 29.43 18.39 -10.70
N THR A 44 29.06 18.93 -9.55
CA THR A 44 28.16 18.24 -8.60
C THR A 44 26.71 18.69 -8.71
N ALA A 45 25.77 17.75 -8.77
CA ALA A 45 24.33 18.00 -8.70
C ALA A 45 23.69 17.17 -7.58
N TRP A 46 23.36 17.82 -6.46
CA TRP A 46 22.57 17.21 -5.40
C TRP A 46 21.20 17.87 -5.36
N ILE A 47 20.19 17.21 -5.93
CA ILE A 47 18.89 17.83 -6.22
C ILE A 47 17.94 17.62 -5.04
N PRO A 48 17.50 18.69 -4.35
CA PRO A 48 16.53 18.60 -3.27
C PRO A 48 15.10 18.52 -3.81
N GLY A 49 14.20 17.94 -3.03
CA GLY A 49 12.77 17.95 -3.33
C GLY A 49 11.95 17.41 -2.18
N THR A 50 10.62 17.50 -2.30
CA THR A 50 9.65 17.01 -1.31
C THR A 50 8.59 16.14 -1.97
N ASP A 51 8.10 15.16 -1.22
CA ASP A 51 7.09 14.21 -1.68
C ASP A 51 5.71 14.57 -1.11
N HIS A 52 4.70 14.62 -1.98
CA HIS A 52 3.30 14.78 -1.62
C HIS A 52 2.77 13.61 -0.77
N ALA A 53 3.39 12.43 -0.84
CA ALA A 53 3.13 11.28 0.01
C ALA A 53 1.66 10.80 0.06
N GLY A 54 0.85 11.16 -0.94
CA GLY A 54 -0.55 10.74 -1.14
C GLY A 54 -1.35 10.50 0.15
N ILE A 55 -1.55 9.22 0.47
CA ILE A 55 -2.31 8.72 1.63
C ILE A 55 -1.78 9.28 2.95
N ALA A 56 -0.46 9.35 3.15
CA ALA A 56 0.13 9.81 4.40
C ALA A 56 -0.20 11.28 4.68
N THR A 57 -0.13 12.14 3.65
CA THR A 57 -0.51 13.55 3.77
C THR A 57 -2.00 13.71 4.02
N GLN A 58 -2.83 12.92 3.31
CA GLN A 58 -4.27 12.91 3.53
C GLN A 58 -4.61 12.60 4.99
N ILE A 59 -4.00 11.56 5.58
CA ILE A 59 -4.22 11.18 6.98
C ILE A 59 -3.85 12.31 7.94
N VAL A 60 -2.72 12.99 7.71
CA VAL A 60 -2.28 14.10 8.57
C VAL A 60 -3.27 15.26 8.53
N VAL A 61 -3.73 15.65 7.34
CA VAL A 61 -4.72 16.72 7.17
C VAL A 61 -6.07 16.33 7.76
N GLU A 62 -6.54 15.10 7.53
CA GLU A 62 -7.78 14.60 8.12
C GLU A 62 -7.73 14.60 9.65
N ARG A 63 -6.61 14.20 10.26
CA ARG A 63 -6.45 14.27 11.72
C ARG A 63 -6.51 15.70 12.26
N GLN A 64 -5.95 16.67 11.53
CA GLN A 64 -6.03 18.08 11.93
C GLN A 64 -7.45 18.64 11.82
N LEU A 65 -8.19 18.25 10.79
CA LEU A 65 -9.60 18.62 10.62
C LEU A 65 -10.47 17.96 11.70
N ALA A 66 -10.22 16.69 12.01
CA ALA A 66 -10.92 15.97 13.08
C ALA A 66 -10.71 16.63 14.46
N ALA A 67 -9.52 17.16 14.74
CA ALA A 67 -9.26 17.94 15.96
C ALA A 67 -10.09 19.25 16.04
N GLN A 68 -10.59 19.73 14.90
CA GLN A 68 -11.51 20.86 14.79
C GLN A 68 -12.97 20.41 14.68
N ASN A 69 -13.26 19.11 14.84
CA ASN A 69 -14.56 18.47 14.62
C ASN A 69 -15.13 18.68 13.22
N VAL A 70 -14.26 18.77 12.20
CA VAL A 70 -14.65 18.88 10.79
C VAL A 70 -14.24 17.61 10.06
N SER A 71 -15.16 17.01 9.30
CA SER A 71 -14.84 15.89 8.41
C SER A 71 -14.46 16.38 7.02
N ARG A 72 -13.61 15.62 6.31
CA ARG A 72 -13.33 15.87 4.88
C ARG A 72 -14.60 15.85 4.03
N HIS A 73 -15.59 15.06 4.45
CA HIS A 73 -16.88 14.93 3.76
C HIS A 73 -17.72 16.20 3.88
N ASP A 74 -17.56 16.97 4.96
CA ASP A 74 -18.26 18.24 5.19
C ASP A 74 -17.72 19.35 4.28
N LEU A 75 -16.42 19.30 3.97
CA LEU A 75 -15.74 20.28 3.13
C LEU A 75 -15.97 20.06 1.64
N GLY A 76 -16.13 18.81 1.22
CA GLY A 76 -16.08 18.41 -0.18
C GLY A 76 -14.65 18.43 -0.75
N ARG A 77 -14.50 17.92 -1.98
CA ARG A 77 -13.19 17.65 -2.59
C ARG A 77 -12.34 18.91 -2.77
N GLU A 78 -12.91 19.98 -3.32
CA GLU A 78 -12.15 21.19 -3.68
C GLU A 78 -11.55 21.86 -2.45
N LYS A 79 -12.37 22.15 -1.43
CA LYS A 79 -11.92 22.74 -0.17
C LYS A 79 -10.96 21.84 0.60
N PHE A 80 -11.14 20.53 0.53
CA PHE A 80 -10.18 19.60 1.12
C PHE A 80 -8.82 19.67 0.43
N LEU A 81 -8.79 19.73 -0.91
CA LEU A 81 -7.54 19.89 -1.65
C LEU A 81 -6.84 21.22 -1.33
N GLU A 82 -7.59 22.31 -1.17
CA GLU A 82 -7.04 23.60 -0.70
C GLU A 82 -6.32 23.43 0.65
N LYS A 83 -6.95 22.74 1.61
CA LYS A 83 -6.33 22.45 2.92
C LYS A 83 -5.07 21.59 2.82
N VAL A 84 -5.04 20.63 1.90
CA VAL A 84 -3.85 19.82 1.63
C VAL A 84 -2.71 20.68 1.08
N TRP A 85 -3.00 21.61 0.17
CA TRP A 85 -2.00 22.54 -0.36
C TRP A 85 -1.51 23.54 0.69
N GLU A 86 -2.40 24.08 1.53
CA GLU A 86 -2.01 24.91 2.69
C GLU A 86 -1.03 24.15 3.60
N TRP A 87 -1.34 22.89 3.91
CA TRP A 87 -0.47 22.04 4.72
C TRP A 87 0.89 21.78 4.06
N LYS A 88 0.90 21.52 2.75
CA LYS A 88 2.13 21.33 1.97
C LYS A 88 3.06 22.53 2.08
N GLU A 89 2.55 23.76 2.03
CA GLU A 89 3.37 24.96 2.15
C GLU A 89 4.02 25.06 3.54
N VAL A 90 3.25 24.75 4.59
CA VAL A 90 3.76 24.75 5.98
C VAL A 90 4.82 23.67 6.19
N SER A 91 4.50 22.42 5.82
CA SER A 91 5.42 21.28 6.04
C SER A 91 6.64 21.36 5.13
N GLY A 92 6.45 21.60 3.83
CA GLY A 92 7.55 21.76 2.87
C GLY A 92 8.47 22.94 3.22
N GLY A 93 7.90 24.08 3.60
CA GLY A 93 8.66 25.22 4.10
C GLY A 93 9.49 24.88 5.34
N THR A 94 8.92 24.12 6.28
CA THR A 94 9.65 23.69 7.50
C THR A 94 10.79 22.73 7.16
N ILE A 95 10.54 21.74 6.31
CA ILE A 95 11.53 20.75 5.86
C ILE A 95 12.73 21.44 5.23
N THR A 96 12.49 22.35 4.28
CA THR A 96 13.56 23.07 3.58
C THR A 96 14.36 23.96 4.52
N GLN A 97 13.70 24.64 5.47
CA GLN A 97 14.38 25.42 6.51
C GLN A 97 15.28 24.55 7.39
N GLN A 98 14.81 23.38 7.83
CA GLN A 98 15.60 22.45 8.62
C GLN A 98 16.85 21.98 7.86
N MET A 99 16.69 21.58 6.59
CA MET A 99 17.81 21.16 5.74
C MET A 99 18.86 22.27 5.54
N ARG A 100 18.40 23.51 5.30
CA ARG A 100 19.29 24.68 5.18
C ARG A 100 20.01 24.96 6.50
N ARG A 101 19.31 24.84 7.63
CA ARG A 101 19.86 25.08 8.96
C ARG A 101 20.96 24.10 9.35
N VAL A 102 20.84 22.83 8.94
CA VAL A 102 21.91 21.82 9.13
C VAL A 102 23.04 21.94 8.10
N GLY A 103 22.94 22.90 7.17
CA GLY A 103 24.01 23.22 6.24
C GLY A 103 24.04 22.38 4.97
N CYS A 104 22.93 21.77 4.55
CA CYS A 104 22.88 21.00 3.30
C CYS A 104 23.31 21.87 2.10
N SER A 105 24.33 21.43 1.35
CA SER A 105 24.84 22.12 0.15
C SER A 105 24.17 21.68 -1.16
N ALA A 106 22.88 21.31 -1.06
CA ALA A 106 22.04 20.92 -2.19
C ALA A 106 21.83 22.08 -3.19
N ASP A 107 21.49 21.73 -4.43
CA ASP A 107 21.15 22.70 -5.47
C ASP A 107 19.70 23.17 -5.32
N TRP A 108 19.51 24.13 -4.43
CA TRP A 108 18.22 24.75 -4.14
C TRP A 108 17.57 25.44 -5.34
N THR A 109 18.31 25.74 -6.40
CA THR A 109 17.73 26.34 -7.62
C THR A 109 16.91 25.34 -8.43
N ARG A 110 17.08 24.05 -8.15
CA ARG A 110 16.40 22.92 -8.82
C ARG A 110 15.50 22.14 -7.87
N GLU A 111 15.07 22.79 -6.79
CA GLU A 111 14.13 22.19 -5.85
C GLU A 111 12.83 21.78 -6.55
N TYR A 112 12.32 20.60 -6.22
CA TYR A 112 11.09 20.07 -6.80
C TYR A 112 10.05 19.61 -5.80
N PHE A 113 8.83 19.48 -6.30
CA PHE A 113 7.73 18.83 -5.62
C PHE A 113 7.14 17.76 -6.53
N THR A 114 6.83 16.59 -5.99
CA THR A 114 6.34 15.45 -6.79
C THR A 114 5.02 15.71 -7.54
N MET A 115 4.24 16.69 -7.09
CA MET A 115 2.98 17.11 -7.72
C MET A 115 3.09 18.47 -8.43
N ASP A 116 4.29 18.98 -8.73
CA ASP A 116 4.43 20.15 -9.61
C ASP A 116 4.18 19.80 -11.08
N ASP A 117 3.94 20.83 -11.91
CA ASP A 117 3.50 20.67 -13.30
C ASP A 117 4.46 19.79 -14.12
N VAL A 118 5.77 19.98 -13.95
CA VAL A 118 6.79 19.22 -14.70
C VAL A 118 6.76 17.74 -14.32
N ARG A 119 6.68 17.43 -13.02
CA ARG A 119 6.64 16.05 -12.52
C ARG A 119 5.31 15.39 -12.87
N ALA A 120 4.19 16.11 -12.75
CA ALA A 120 2.86 15.59 -13.11
C ALA A 120 2.75 15.24 -14.60
N GLU A 121 3.28 16.10 -15.48
CA GLU A 121 3.37 15.82 -16.92
C GLU A 121 4.26 14.60 -17.19
N THR A 122 5.41 14.51 -16.53
CA THR A 122 6.32 13.36 -16.66
C THR A 122 5.65 12.06 -16.24
N VAL A 123 4.96 12.03 -15.08
CA VAL A 123 4.23 10.83 -14.62
C VAL A 123 3.14 10.42 -15.60
N THR A 124 2.43 11.40 -16.18
CA THR A 124 1.40 11.16 -17.21
C THR A 124 2.01 10.54 -18.47
N GLU A 125 3.14 11.08 -18.93
CA GLU A 125 3.89 10.55 -20.08
C GLU A 125 4.34 9.10 -19.83
N VAL A 126 4.94 8.82 -18.66
CA VAL A 126 5.35 7.47 -18.29
C VAL A 126 4.15 6.51 -18.22
N PHE A 127 3.04 6.95 -17.63
CA PHE A 127 1.82 6.13 -17.55
C PHE A 127 1.31 5.76 -18.95
N VAL A 128 1.18 6.74 -19.85
CA VAL A 128 0.72 6.51 -21.23
C VAL A 128 1.67 5.57 -21.95
N ARG A 129 2.98 5.78 -21.84
CA ARG A 129 3.99 4.92 -22.47
C ARG A 129 3.92 3.47 -21.97
N LEU A 130 3.76 3.25 -20.66
CA LEU A 130 3.62 1.91 -20.09
C LEU A 130 2.28 1.25 -20.49
N TYR A 131 1.22 2.05 -20.65
CA TYR A 131 -0.05 1.58 -21.18
C TYR A 131 0.04 1.16 -22.65
N GLU A 132 0.68 1.96 -23.50
CA GLU A 132 0.91 1.64 -24.92
C GLU A 132 1.79 0.40 -25.11
N GLN A 133 2.70 0.13 -24.16
CA GLN A 133 3.50 -1.09 -24.11
C GLN A 133 2.71 -2.33 -23.63
N GLY A 134 1.44 -2.17 -23.22
CA GLY A 134 0.61 -3.25 -22.68
C GLY A 134 0.95 -3.67 -21.26
N LEU A 135 1.75 -2.87 -20.53
CA LEU A 135 2.15 -3.16 -19.15
C LEU A 135 1.13 -2.65 -18.10
N ILE A 136 0.27 -1.72 -18.49
CA ILE A 136 -0.83 -1.21 -17.65
C ILE A 136 -2.16 -1.70 -18.22
N TYR A 137 -3.01 -2.24 -17.35
CA TYR A 137 -4.35 -2.69 -17.71
C TYR A 137 -5.34 -2.37 -16.60
N ARG A 138 -6.63 -2.40 -16.94
CA ARG A 138 -7.74 -2.30 -15.98
C ARG A 138 -8.44 -3.65 -15.89
N GLY A 139 -8.53 -4.20 -14.70
CA GLY A 139 -9.20 -5.48 -14.45
C GLY A 139 -9.81 -5.54 -13.05
N LYS A 140 -10.52 -6.63 -12.78
CA LYS A 140 -10.97 -6.97 -11.42
C LYS A 140 -9.96 -7.94 -10.81
N ARG A 141 -9.44 -7.60 -9.65
CA ARG A 141 -8.50 -8.42 -8.88
C ARG A 141 -8.83 -8.26 -7.40
N LEU A 142 -8.46 -9.26 -6.58
CA LEU A 142 -8.44 -9.09 -5.13
C LEU A 142 -7.43 -8.00 -4.77
N VAL A 143 -7.86 -7.07 -3.94
CA VAL A 143 -7.05 -5.92 -3.48
C VAL A 143 -7.20 -5.80 -1.97
N ASN A 144 -6.16 -5.30 -1.30
CA ASN A 144 -6.29 -4.89 0.09
C ASN A 144 -7.08 -3.59 0.14
N TRP A 145 -8.12 -3.54 0.97
CA TRP A 145 -9.01 -2.38 1.08
C TRP A 145 -8.99 -1.86 2.52
N ASP A 146 -8.68 -0.58 2.69
CA ASP A 146 -8.78 0.10 3.98
C ASP A 146 -10.20 0.68 4.15
N PRO A 147 -11.02 0.17 5.09
CA PRO A 147 -12.38 0.64 5.32
C PRO A 147 -12.45 2.03 5.96
N VAL A 148 -11.38 2.50 6.61
CA VAL A 148 -11.30 3.83 7.24
C VAL A 148 -11.01 4.88 6.17
N LEU A 149 -10.01 4.63 5.33
CA LEU A 149 -9.63 5.57 4.26
C LEU A 149 -10.56 5.51 3.05
N GLY A 150 -11.16 4.35 2.80
CA GLY A 150 -12.02 4.09 1.65
C GLY A 150 -11.22 4.02 0.35
N THR A 151 -10.05 3.36 0.38
CA THR A 151 -9.19 3.18 -0.79
C THR A 151 -8.53 1.80 -0.78
N ALA A 152 -8.13 1.35 -1.97
CA ALA A 152 -7.22 0.23 -2.08
C ALA A 152 -5.80 0.64 -1.64
N VAL A 153 -5.07 -0.30 -1.04
CA VAL A 153 -3.67 -0.16 -0.64
C VAL A 153 -2.84 -1.28 -1.26
N SER A 154 -1.57 -1.01 -1.54
CA SER A 154 -0.64 -2.00 -2.10
C SER A 154 -0.18 -2.99 -1.02
N ASP A 155 0.31 -4.17 -1.42
CA ASP A 155 0.81 -5.17 -0.48
C ASP A 155 1.96 -4.64 0.39
N LEU A 156 2.78 -3.71 -0.14
CA LEU A 156 3.87 -3.06 0.60
C LEU A 156 3.40 -2.06 1.66
N GLU A 157 2.14 -1.64 1.61
CA GLU A 157 1.53 -0.71 2.58
C GLU A 157 0.78 -1.46 3.69
N VAL A 158 0.71 -2.79 3.62
CA VAL A 158 0.03 -3.62 4.61
C VAL A 158 1.05 -4.24 5.57
N GLU A 159 0.85 -4.00 6.86
CA GLU A 159 1.62 -4.64 7.92
C GLU A 159 0.80 -5.77 8.55
N SER A 160 1.38 -6.98 8.60
CA SER A 160 0.77 -8.11 9.29
C SER A 160 1.14 -8.08 10.77
N MET A 161 0.13 -8.06 11.64
CA MET A 161 0.30 -8.10 13.09
C MET A 161 -0.42 -9.32 13.67
N GLU A 162 0.17 -9.94 14.69
CA GLU A 162 -0.50 -11.02 15.41
C GLU A 162 -1.61 -10.46 16.30
N GLU A 163 -2.79 -11.06 16.22
CA GLU A 163 -3.94 -10.73 17.05
C GLU A 163 -4.58 -12.00 17.61
N GLN A 164 -5.12 -11.91 18.83
CA GLN A 164 -5.89 -13.01 19.43
C GLN A 164 -7.26 -13.11 18.76
N GLY A 165 -7.47 -14.19 18.02
CA GLY A 165 -8.72 -14.45 17.31
C GLY A 165 -9.47 -15.69 17.83
N SER A 166 -10.47 -16.12 17.08
CA SER A 166 -11.22 -17.36 17.30
C SER A 166 -11.11 -18.26 16.08
N MET A 167 -11.04 -19.58 16.31
CA MET A 167 -11.08 -20.58 15.25
C MET A 167 -12.45 -21.27 15.25
N TRP A 168 -13.23 -21.04 14.20
CA TRP A 168 -14.58 -21.58 14.05
C TRP A 168 -14.54 -22.87 13.25
N HIS A 169 -15.33 -23.86 13.66
CA HIS A 169 -15.48 -25.13 12.95
C HIS A 169 -16.93 -25.28 12.51
N ILE A 170 -17.15 -25.23 11.20
CA ILE A 170 -18.49 -25.15 10.61
C ILE A 170 -18.74 -26.41 9.77
N ARG A 171 -19.92 -27.01 9.94
CA ARG A 171 -20.31 -28.25 9.25
C ARG A 171 -21.02 -27.94 7.93
N TYR A 172 -20.51 -28.50 6.83
CA TYR A 172 -21.03 -28.42 5.46
C TYR A 172 -21.55 -29.81 5.05
N PRO A 173 -22.87 -30.05 5.10
CA PRO A 173 -23.46 -31.35 4.73
C PRO A 173 -23.26 -31.66 3.24
N LEU A 174 -23.13 -32.94 2.87
CA LEU A 174 -23.21 -33.32 1.46
C LEU A 174 -24.62 -33.12 0.91
N ALA A 175 -24.72 -32.74 -0.37
CA ALA A 175 -26.00 -32.52 -1.05
C ALA A 175 -26.75 -33.84 -1.32
N ASP A 176 -26.04 -34.92 -1.63
CA ASP A 176 -26.60 -36.25 -1.90
C ASP A 176 -26.89 -37.04 -0.61
N ASN A 177 -26.06 -36.86 0.43
CA ASN A 177 -26.26 -37.46 1.74
C ASN A 177 -25.99 -36.46 2.89
N PRO A 178 -27.01 -35.70 3.36
CA PRO A 178 -26.83 -34.72 4.43
C PRO A 178 -26.38 -35.27 5.80
N THR A 179 -26.39 -36.60 5.99
CA THR A 179 -25.84 -37.23 7.21
C THR A 179 -24.31 -37.22 7.22
N GLU A 180 -23.69 -37.21 6.04
CA GLU A 180 -22.26 -36.98 5.85
C GLU A 180 -22.00 -35.48 5.69
N ALA A 181 -20.85 -35.01 6.17
CA ALA A 181 -20.48 -33.60 6.08
C ALA A 181 -18.97 -33.41 6.15
N VAL A 182 -18.52 -32.29 5.60
CA VAL A 182 -17.17 -31.76 5.80
C VAL A 182 -17.21 -30.72 6.91
N ILE A 183 -16.23 -30.75 7.82
CA ILE A 183 -16.01 -29.66 8.77
C ILE A 183 -14.98 -28.75 8.12
N VAL A 184 -15.30 -27.46 8.01
CA VAL A 184 -14.40 -26.41 7.55
C VAL A 184 -13.97 -25.59 8.75
N ALA A 185 -12.68 -25.29 8.85
CA ALA A 185 -12.15 -24.46 9.91
C ALA A 185 -11.80 -23.06 9.35
N THR A 186 -12.33 -21.99 9.96
CA THR A 186 -12.09 -20.61 9.50
C THR A 186 -11.97 -19.64 10.68
N THR A 187 -11.15 -18.59 10.50
CA THR A 187 -11.10 -17.44 11.43
C THR A 187 -12.14 -16.36 11.08
N ARG A 188 -12.80 -16.47 9.92
CA ARG A 188 -13.71 -15.47 9.35
C ARG A 188 -15.09 -16.07 9.01
N PRO A 189 -15.90 -16.44 10.01
CA PRO A 189 -17.20 -17.08 9.78
C PRO A 189 -18.16 -16.21 8.97
N GLU A 190 -17.98 -14.88 8.97
CA GLU A 190 -18.76 -13.94 8.17
C GLU A 190 -18.55 -14.10 6.65
N THR A 191 -17.43 -14.71 6.23
CA THR A 191 -17.13 -14.95 4.81
C THR A 191 -17.86 -16.15 4.23
N LEU A 192 -18.43 -17.02 5.08
CA LEU A 192 -19.17 -18.24 4.69
C LEU A 192 -20.21 -17.98 3.59
N LEU A 193 -20.91 -16.86 3.64
CA LEU A 193 -21.96 -16.53 2.66
C LEU A 193 -21.40 -16.33 1.23
N GLY A 194 -20.11 -16.01 1.14
CA GLY A 194 -19.37 -15.81 -0.10
C GLY A 194 -18.70 -17.07 -0.65
N ASP A 195 -18.76 -18.20 0.08
CA ASP A 195 -18.09 -19.43 -0.33
C ASP A 195 -18.57 -19.89 -1.72
N ALA A 196 -17.58 -20.34 -2.51
CA ALA A 196 -17.78 -20.80 -3.88
C ALA A 196 -17.41 -22.27 -4.07
N ALA A 197 -16.56 -22.84 -3.21
CA ALA A 197 -16.14 -24.23 -3.20
C ALA A 197 -15.61 -24.59 -1.80
N VAL A 198 -15.37 -25.87 -1.54
CA VAL A 198 -14.53 -26.32 -0.42
C VAL A 198 -13.31 -27.02 -0.98
N ALA A 199 -12.12 -26.58 -0.58
CA ALA A 199 -10.86 -27.14 -1.04
C ALA A 199 -10.35 -28.23 -0.08
N VAL A 200 -9.95 -29.37 -0.65
CA VAL A 200 -9.32 -30.48 0.07
C VAL A 200 -8.00 -30.85 -0.59
N ASN A 201 -7.03 -31.30 0.21
CA ASN A 201 -5.76 -31.77 -0.32
C ASN A 201 -5.97 -33.08 -1.12
N PRO A 202 -5.47 -33.20 -2.36
CA PRO A 202 -5.66 -34.40 -3.20
C PRO A 202 -5.00 -35.68 -2.67
N GLU A 203 -4.07 -35.55 -1.71
CA GLU A 203 -3.39 -36.68 -1.08
C GLU A 203 -3.91 -36.94 0.36
N ASP A 204 -4.98 -36.26 0.79
CA ASP A 204 -5.64 -36.53 2.07
C ASP A 204 -6.72 -37.61 1.92
N GLU A 205 -6.37 -38.84 2.26
CA GLU A 205 -7.25 -40.02 2.20
C GLU A 205 -8.60 -39.81 2.91
N ARG A 206 -8.67 -38.92 3.91
CA ARG A 206 -9.91 -38.61 4.64
C ARG A 206 -10.97 -37.95 3.76
N TYR A 207 -10.57 -37.19 2.74
CA TYR A 207 -11.49 -36.37 1.94
C TYR A 207 -11.39 -36.58 0.42
N THR A 208 -10.39 -37.31 -0.07
CA THR A 208 -10.22 -37.61 -1.52
C THR A 208 -11.48 -38.14 -2.20
N HIS A 209 -12.23 -39.02 -1.52
CA HIS A 209 -13.48 -39.59 -2.03
C HIS A 209 -14.63 -38.56 -2.15
N LEU A 210 -14.47 -37.34 -1.63
CA LEU A 210 -15.42 -36.24 -1.72
C LEU A 210 -15.13 -35.31 -2.89
N ILE A 211 -13.96 -35.39 -3.52
CA ILE A 211 -13.60 -34.52 -4.66
C ILE A 211 -14.62 -34.70 -5.79
N GLY A 212 -15.18 -33.59 -6.27
CA GLY A 212 -16.22 -33.56 -7.29
C GLY A 212 -17.65 -33.76 -6.77
N LYS A 213 -17.84 -34.05 -5.46
CA LYS A 213 -19.16 -34.01 -4.83
C LYS A 213 -19.59 -32.57 -4.53
N GLU A 214 -20.88 -32.38 -4.27
CA GLU A 214 -21.45 -31.10 -3.85
C GLU A 214 -21.79 -31.09 -2.36
N LEU A 215 -21.57 -29.96 -1.71
CA LEU A 215 -21.94 -29.67 -0.33
C LEU A 215 -23.05 -28.63 -0.31
N ILE A 216 -23.93 -28.70 0.69
CA ILE A 216 -24.91 -27.66 0.99
C ILE A 216 -24.21 -26.57 1.80
N LEU A 217 -24.15 -25.37 1.23
CA LEU A 217 -23.65 -24.18 1.93
C LEU A 217 -24.62 -23.82 3.06
N PRO A 218 -24.18 -23.85 4.34
CA PRO A 218 -25.06 -23.56 5.47
C PRO A 218 -25.76 -22.21 5.32
N LEU A 219 -26.98 -22.10 5.86
CA LEU A 219 -27.80 -20.88 5.91
C LEU A 219 -28.30 -20.32 4.56
N THR A 220 -27.76 -20.77 3.42
CA THR A 220 -28.13 -20.24 2.10
C THR A 220 -28.94 -21.22 1.25
N GLY A 221 -28.76 -22.53 1.48
CA GLY A 221 -29.37 -23.58 0.66
C GLY A 221 -28.75 -23.74 -0.73
N ARG A 222 -27.68 -22.99 -1.05
CA ARG A 222 -26.88 -23.17 -2.27
C ARG A 222 -26.05 -24.46 -2.16
N THR A 223 -25.71 -25.06 -3.29
CA THR A 223 -24.68 -26.09 -3.35
C THR A 223 -23.36 -25.51 -3.83
N ILE A 224 -22.25 -26.04 -3.32
CA ILE A 224 -20.88 -25.70 -3.71
C ILE A 224 -20.05 -26.98 -3.91
N PRO A 225 -19.15 -27.03 -4.90
CA PRO A 225 -18.34 -28.21 -5.17
C PRO A 225 -17.20 -28.38 -4.16
N VAL A 226 -16.79 -29.63 -3.97
CA VAL A 226 -15.50 -29.98 -3.36
C VAL A 226 -14.43 -30.06 -4.45
N ILE A 227 -13.37 -29.27 -4.33
CA ILE A 227 -12.26 -29.20 -5.29
C ILE A 227 -10.96 -29.69 -4.66
N ALA A 228 -10.06 -30.20 -5.50
CA ALA A 228 -8.72 -30.56 -5.09
C ALA A 228 -7.79 -29.35 -5.21
N ASP A 229 -7.03 -29.05 -4.15
CA ASP A 229 -6.00 -28.02 -4.15
C ASP A 229 -4.79 -28.45 -3.29
N GLU A 230 -3.60 -28.47 -3.90
CA GLU A 230 -2.34 -28.85 -3.24
C GLU A 230 -1.89 -27.84 -2.18
N TYR A 231 -2.41 -26.61 -2.22
CA TYR A 231 -2.11 -25.57 -1.23
C TYR A 231 -2.72 -25.85 0.15
N VAL A 232 -3.75 -26.70 0.23
CA VAL A 232 -4.37 -27.10 1.50
C VAL A 232 -3.43 -28.02 2.27
N GLU A 233 -3.12 -27.69 3.53
CA GLU A 233 -2.27 -28.55 4.35
C GLU A 233 -2.97 -29.85 4.78
N LYS A 234 -2.28 -31.00 4.68
CA LYS A 234 -2.84 -32.31 5.07
C LYS A 234 -3.17 -32.42 6.55
N THR A 235 -2.42 -31.72 7.39
CA THR A 235 -2.61 -31.74 8.84
C THR A 235 -3.72 -30.81 9.30
N SER A 236 -4.20 -29.92 8.44
CA SER A 236 -5.30 -29.01 8.75
C SER A 236 -6.65 -29.61 8.40
N VAL A 237 -7.69 -28.98 8.93
CA VAL A 237 -9.08 -29.18 8.51
C VAL A 237 -9.26 -28.50 7.13
N PRO A 238 -10.14 -28.99 6.24
CA PRO A 238 -10.43 -28.34 4.95
C PRO A 238 -10.78 -26.85 5.08
N VAL A 239 -10.52 -26.09 4.01
CA VAL A 239 -10.76 -24.64 3.92
C VAL A 239 -11.81 -24.37 2.82
N ALA A 240 -12.68 -23.39 3.04
CA ALA A 240 -13.72 -22.96 2.09
C ALA A 240 -13.38 -21.60 1.45
#